data_AF-A0A914EM99-F1
#
_entry.id   AF-A0A914EM99-F1
#
_cell.length_a   1.000
_cell.length_b   1.000
_cell.length_c   1.000
_cell.angle_alpha   90.00
_cell.angle_beta   90.00
_cell.angle_gamma   90.00
#
_symmetry.space_group_name_H-M   'P 1'
#
loop_
_entity.id
_entity.type
_entity.pdbx_description
1 polymer ?
#
loop_
_entity_poly.entity_id
_entity_poly.type
_entity_poly.pdbx_seq_one_letter_code
_entity_poly.pdbx_strand_id
1 'polypeptide(L)'
;MHISSEEIAEMKEKSDEFMILRKNLHVYFDVILGKGVSSTVYKGHLLGTAPLHEQQHNMHTEKFVDCDVAVKVSNRFGQSEVEELFKEIQAMKLIEYHENVVC
;
A
#
# COMPACT_ATOMS: atom_id res chain seq x y z
N MET A 1 15.92 6.35 -19.15
CA MET A 1 14.86 5.58 -19.82
C MET A 1 13.68 6.51 -19.98
N HIS A 2 13.19 6.72 -21.20
CA HIS A 2 11.95 7.46 -21.44
C HIS A 2 10.80 6.47 -21.36
N ILE A 3 9.96 6.60 -20.34
CA ILE A 3 8.71 5.84 -20.21
C ILE A 3 7.71 6.45 -21.20
N SER A 4 7.06 5.59 -21.98
CA SER A 4 6.07 5.97 -22.98
C SER A 4 4.74 6.39 -22.35
N SER A 5 3.94 7.16 -23.08
CA SER A 5 2.61 7.61 -22.63
C SER A 5 1.63 6.45 -22.37
N GLU A 6 1.80 5.34 -23.10
CA GLU A 6 1.01 4.11 -22.95
C GLU A 6 1.37 3.39 -21.65
N GLU A 7 2.67 3.28 -21.34
CA GLU A 7 3.13 2.75 -20.05
C GLU A 7 2.65 3.63 -18.88
N ILE A 8 2.61 4.96 -19.04
CA ILE A 8 2.07 5.87 -18.01
C ILE A 8 0.56 5.67 -17.80
N ALA A 9 -0.20 5.43 -18.87
CA ALA A 9 -1.64 5.20 -18.78
C ALA A 9 -1.95 3.85 -18.12
N GLU A 10 -1.23 2.79 -18.52
CA GLU A 10 -1.37 1.45 -17.94
C GLU A 10 -0.93 1.42 -16.47
N MET A 11 0.14 2.16 -16.11
CA MET A 11 0.57 2.33 -14.72
C MET A 11 -0.44 3.11 -13.87
N LYS A 12 -1.21 4.03 -14.47
CA LYS A 12 -2.30 4.75 -13.79
C LYS A 12 -3.53 3.87 -13.60
N GLU A 13 -3.87 3.03 -14.59
CA GLU A 13 -4.99 2.11 -14.49
C GLU A 13 -4.71 1.01 -13.44
N LYS A 14 -3.52 0.40 -13.46
CA LYS A 14 -3.03 -0.50 -12.41
C LYS A 14 -2.75 0.21 -11.07
N SER A 15 -2.64 1.54 -11.07
CA SER A 15 -2.59 2.29 -9.82
C SER A 15 -3.91 2.15 -9.09
N ASP A 16 -5.03 2.28 -9.80
CA ASP A 16 -6.39 2.28 -9.27
C ASP A 16 -6.80 0.93 -8.64
N GLU A 17 -6.34 -0.20 -9.19
CA GLU A 17 -6.69 -1.54 -8.67
C GLU A 17 -6.27 -1.76 -7.21
N PHE A 18 -5.18 -1.11 -6.77
CA PHE A 18 -4.69 -1.21 -5.40
C PHE A 18 -5.03 0.01 -4.55
N MET A 19 -5.81 0.95 -5.09
CA MET A 19 -6.19 2.15 -4.35
C MET A 19 -7.19 1.78 -3.26
N ILE A 20 -6.82 2.11 -2.01
CA ILE A 20 -7.72 1.99 -0.88
C ILE A 20 -8.49 3.30 -0.75
N LEU A 21 -9.81 3.24 -0.88
CA LEU A 21 -10.67 4.40 -0.63
C LEU A 21 -10.55 4.84 0.83
N ARG A 22 -10.44 6.14 1.07
CA ARG A 22 -10.28 6.70 2.43
C ARG A 22 -11.35 6.23 3.42
N LYS A 23 -12.59 6.05 2.97
CA LYS A 23 -13.70 5.55 3.80
C LYS A 23 -13.49 4.11 4.31
N ASN A 24 -12.62 3.35 3.65
CA ASN A 24 -12.32 1.97 3.97
C ASN A 24 -11.07 1.84 4.85
N LEU A 25 -10.33 2.92 5.13
CA LEU A 25 -9.12 2.86 5.96
C LEU A 25 -9.24 3.79 7.15
N HIS A 26 -9.22 3.22 8.34
CA HIS A 26 -9.04 3.98 9.57
C HIS A 26 -7.57 3.92 10.01
N VAL A 27 -6.98 5.07 10.37
CA VAL A 27 -5.59 5.17 10.83
C VAL A 27 -5.58 5.74 12.25
N TYR A 28 -5.00 4.98 13.18
CA TYR A 28 -4.85 5.36 14.57
C TYR A 28 -3.52 6.11 14.76
N PHE A 29 -3.51 7.42 14.51
CA PHE A 29 -2.30 8.25 14.57
C PHE A 29 -1.65 8.36 15.95
N ASP A 30 -2.37 7.94 16.99
CA ASP A 30 -1.90 7.81 18.37
C ASP A 30 -1.20 6.47 18.65
N VAL A 31 -1.37 5.46 17.79
CA VAL A 31 -0.79 4.13 17.95
C VAL A 31 0.32 3.91 16.92
N ILE A 32 1.56 4.13 17.36
CA ILE A 32 2.76 4.03 16.52
C ILE A 32 3.36 2.63 16.62
N LEU A 33 3.51 1.96 15.48
CA LEU A 33 4.16 0.65 15.35
C LEU A 33 5.66 0.77 15.08
N GLY A 34 6.10 1.86 14.46
CA GLY A 34 7.52 2.12 14.20
C GLY A 34 7.81 3.55 13.77
N LYS A 35 8.99 4.08 14.09
CA LYS A 35 9.47 5.39 13.66
C LYS A 35 10.79 5.25 12.93
N GLY A 36 10.82 5.70 11.68
CA GLY A 36 12.03 5.87 10.89
C GLY A 36 12.43 7.33 10.76
N VAL A 37 13.53 7.57 10.06
CA VAL A 37 14.03 8.92 9.77
C VAL A 37 13.06 9.69 8.86
N SER A 38 12.56 9.04 7.82
CA SER A 38 11.71 9.65 6.79
C SER A 38 10.21 9.30 6.89
N SER A 39 9.85 8.29 7.67
CA SER A 39 8.45 7.83 7.78
C SER A 39 8.11 7.33 9.18
N THR A 40 6.81 7.28 9.46
CA THR A 40 6.25 6.68 10.67
C THR A 40 5.21 5.64 10.25
N VAL A 41 5.22 4.49 10.92
CA VAL A 41 4.27 3.40 10.72
C VAL A 41 3.26 3.43 11.86
N TYR A 42 1.99 3.57 11.52
CA TYR A 42 0.87 3.61 12.46
C TYR A 42 0.04 2.33 12.38
N LYS A 43 -0.67 2.00 13.46
CA LYS A 43 -1.73 1.00 13.38
C LYS A 43 -2.88 1.56 12.56
N GLY A 44 -3.46 0.75 11.69
CA GLY A 44 -4.70 1.04 10.99
C GLY A 44 -5.65 -0.15 11.03
N HIS A 45 -6.85 0.07 10.52
CA HIS A 45 -7.85 -0.97 10.30
C HIS A 45 -8.45 -0.76 8.91
N LEU A 46 -8.37 -1.79 8.06
CA LEU A 46 -8.88 -1.80 6.71
C LEU A 46 -10.25 -2.49 6.71
N LEU A 47 -11.26 -1.84 6.15
CA LEU A 47 -12.59 -2.38 5.92
C LEU A 47 -12.69 -2.94 4.51
N GLY A 48 -13.25 -4.14 4.40
CA GLY A 48 -13.27 -4.93 3.17
C GLY A 48 -12.01 -5.77 2.97
N THR A 49 -11.90 -6.39 1.80
CA THR A 49 -10.75 -7.23 1.45
C THR A 49 -9.55 -6.36 1.08
N ALA A 50 -8.36 -6.74 1.51
CA ALA A 50 -7.13 -6.12 1.02
C ALA A 50 -7.01 -6.23 -0.52
N PRO A 51 -6.78 -5.13 -1.26
CA PRO A 51 -6.83 -5.15 -2.72
C PRO A 51 -5.89 -6.17 -3.40
N LEU A 52 -4.69 -6.37 -2.84
CA LEU A 52 -3.75 -7.39 -3.32
C LEU A 52 -4.35 -8.81 -3.28
N HIS A 53 -5.18 -9.08 -2.27
CA HIS A 53 -5.82 -10.38 -2.10
C HIS A 53 -7.07 -10.57 -2.94
N GLU A 54 -7.77 -9.50 -3.32
CA GLU A 54 -8.87 -9.57 -4.30
C GLU A 54 -8.36 -10.04 -5.66
N GLN A 55 -7.19 -9.55 -6.08
CA GLN A 55 -6.61 -9.84 -7.39
C GLN A 55 -6.09 -11.28 -7.52
N GLN A 56 -5.59 -11.89 -6.44
CA GLN A 56 -4.91 -13.19 -6.51
C GLN A 56 -5.79 -14.41 -6.22
N HIS A 57 -7.10 -14.24 -5.95
CA HIS A 57 -8.06 -15.34 -5.71
C HIS A 57 -7.55 -16.45 -4.75
N ASN A 58 -6.70 -16.08 -3.78
CA ASN A 58 -6.05 -17.03 -2.90
C ASN A 58 -7.02 -17.54 -1.82
N MET A 59 -6.92 -18.83 -1.47
CA MET A 59 -7.80 -19.49 -0.47
C MET A 59 -7.73 -18.92 0.96
N HIS A 60 -6.84 -17.95 1.22
CA HIS A 60 -6.64 -17.33 2.53
C HIS A 60 -7.21 -15.90 2.63
N THR A 61 -8.14 -15.51 1.76
CA THR A 61 -8.74 -14.16 1.77
C THR A 61 -9.34 -13.78 3.12
N GLU A 62 -9.88 -14.73 3.89
CA GLU A 62 -10.57 -14.44 5.17
C GLU A 62 -9.71 -13.67 6.17
N LYS A 63 -8.39 -13.93 6.25
CA LYS A 63 -7.50 -13.20 7.18
C LYS A 63 -7.18 -11.77 6.73
N PHE A 64 -7.55 -11.43 5.49
CA PHE A 64 -7.32 -10.13 4.85
C PHE A 64 -8.62 -9.35 4.62
N VAL A 65 -9.72 -9.78 5.24
CA VAL A 65 -10.99 -9.04 5.28
C VAL A 65 -11.10 -8.37 6.65
N ASP A 66 -11.50 -7.10 6.66
CA ASP A 66 -11.77 -6.34 7.89
C ASP A 66 -10.65 -6.47 8.94
N CYS A 67 -9.40 -6.21 8.51
CA CYS A 67 -8.20 -6.58 9.26
C CYS A 67 -7.40 -5.37 9.75
N ASP A 68 -6.61 -5.61 10.80
CA ASP A 68 -5.61 -4.65 11.28
C ASP A 68 -4.43 -4.57 10.29
N VAL A 69 -3.99 -3.36 9.98
CA VAL A 69 -2.93 -3.09 9.00
C VAL A 69 -1.85 -2.16 9.57
N ALA A 70 -0.65 -2.21 8.98
CA ALA A 70 0.41 -1.25 9.25
C ALA A 70 0.42 -0.17 8.17
N VAL A 71 0.18 1.09 8.56
CA VAL A 71 0.07 2.22 7.62
C VAL A 71 1.33 3.07 7.70
N LYS A 72 2.15 3.03 6.65
CA LYS A 72 3.34 3.87 6.57
C LYS A 72 3.01 5.23 5.98
N VAL A 73 3.41 6.29 6.69
CA VAL A 73 3.18 7.67 6.30
C VAL A 73 4.50 8.42 6.30
N SER A 74 4.77 9.19 5.25
CA SER A 74 5.96 10.05 5.20
C SER A 74 5.88 11.14 6.28
N ASN A 75 7.00 11.39 6.97
CA ASN A 75 7.12 12.47 7.96
C ASN A 75 7.22 13.84 7.29
N ARG A 76 7.56 13.87 5.98
CA ARG A 76 7.77 15.09 5.20
C ARG A 76 7.01 15.03 3.88
N PHE A 77 6.38 16.14 3.53
CA PHE A 77 5.74 16.31 2.22
C PHE A 77 6.70 17.08 1.31
N GLY A 78 7.76 16.39 0.88
CA GLY A 78 8.69 16.83 -0.16
C GLY A 78 8.52 15.97 -1.42
N GLN A 79 8.88 16.51 -2.59
CA GLN A 79 8.74 15.79 -3.85
C GLN A 79 9.56 14.49 -3.87
N SER A 80 10.78 14.52 -3.31
CA SER A 80 11.67 13.36 -3.20
C SER A 80 11.09 12.23 -2.34
N GLU A 81 10.57 12.55 -1.15
CA GLU A 81 10.06 11.56 -0.20
C GLU A 81 8.80 10.88 -0.72
N VAL A 82 7.96 11.65 -1.43
CA VAL A 82 6.78 11.11 -2.13
C VAL A 82 7.22 10.16 -3.23
N GLU A 83 8.20 10.54 -4.06
CA GLU A 83 8.73 9.67 -5.13
C GLU A 83 9.34 8.37 -4.59
N GLU A 84 10.07 8.42 -3.47
CA GLU A 84 10.62 7.22 -2.81
C GLU A 84 9.52 6.29 -2.32
N LEU A 85 8.50 6.85 -1.66
CA LEU A 85 7.36 6.06 -1.18
C LEU A 85 6.58 5.42 -2.34
N PHE A 86 6.40 6.14 -3.45
CA PHE A 86 5.77 5.57 -4.64
C PHE A 86 6.60 4.47 -5.28
N LYS A 87 7.93 4.61 -5.35
CA LYS A 87 8.82 3.54 -5.84
C LYS A 87 8.70 2.28 -5.00
N GLU A 88 8.60 2.44 -3.69
CA GLU A 88 8.39 1.31 -2.78
C GLU A 88 7.03 0.64 -3.00
N ILE A 89 5.95 1.42 -3.13
CA ILE A 89 4.62 0.88 -3.46
C ILE A 89 4.67 0.06 -4.75
N GLN A 90 5.35 0.55 -5.79
CA GLN A 90 5.49 -0.18 -7.05
C GLN A 90 6.32 -1.46 -6.90
N ALA A 91 7.39 -1.43 -6.10
CA ALA A 91 8.17 -2.63 -5.80
C ALA A 91 7.32 -3.68 -5.05
N MET A 92 6.52 -3.26 -4.06
CA MET A 92 5.63 -4.16 -3.31
C MET A 92 4.57 -4.80 -4.22
N LYS A 93 4.00 -4.04 -5.16
CA LYS A 93 3.06 -4.58 -6.16
C LYS A 93 3.70 -5.66 -7.04
N LEU A 94 4.97 -5.48 -7.43
CA LEU A 94 5.70 -6.43 -8.27
C LEU A 94 6.09 -7.72 -7.53
N ILE A 95 6.31 -7.65 -6.22
CA ILE A 95 6.67 -8.81 -5.41
C ILE A 95 5.47 -9.77 -5.23
N GLU A 96 4.25 -9.23 -5.32
CA GLU A 96 3.00 -9.93 -5.07
C GLU A 96 2.90 -10.56 -3.66
N TYR A 97 1.80 -11.25 -3.35
CA TYR A 97 1.67 -11.96 -2.08
C TYR A 97 2.55 -13.20 -2.03
N HIS A 98 3.27 -13.34 -0.93
CA HIS A 98 3.86 -14.59 -0.49
C HIS A 98 3.77 -14.67 1.04
N GLU A 99 3.50 -15.84 1.60
CA GLU A 99 3.25 -15.98 3.05
C GLU A 99 4.43 -15.54 3.95
N ASN A 100 5.65 -15.59 3.39
CA ASN A 100 6.89 -15.22 4.08
C ASN A 100 7.39 -13.82 3.72
N VAL A 101 6.60 -13.04 2.97
CA VAL A 101 6.93 -11.67 2.57
C VAL A 101 5.82 -10.74 3.05
N VAL A 102 6.19 -9.55 3.51
CA VAL A 102 5.21 -8.54 3.89
C VAL A 102 4.41 -8.15 2.66
N CYS A 103 3.09 -8.12 2.80
CA CYS A 103 2.13 -7.71 1.79
C CYS A 103 1.36 -6.48 2.26
#